data_AF-A0A8H3BHZ9-F1
#
_entry.id   AF-A0A8H3BHZ9-F1
#
_cell.length_a   1.000
_cell.length_b   1.000
_cell.length_c   1.000
_cell.angle_alpha   90.00
_cell.angle_beta   90.00
_cell.angle_gamma   90.00
#
_symmetry.space_group_name_H-M   'P 1'
#
loop_
_entity.id
_entity.type
_entity.pdbx_description
1 polymer ?
#
loop_
_entity_poly.entity_id
_entity_poly.type
_entity_poly.pdbx_seq_one_letter_code
_entity_poly.pdbx_strand_id
1 'polypeptide(L)'
;MLYFPLSAILAATALAAPVKRDVPVQNCVKLTSGSLVGADGQQFYYLSDDNTGIGYAGNNQTSLLVEFQSCDPNFTKYPNSGDGPYAGHIMVVSEQKCLEVPSYENYGSETYPLRLTDCYYSSDSGQFAFTFLKKGDDYYWSGATMSDGSLIQNGEQGCTDGLFGYKAGENNALIDAGSVNVACASGAEAKAFRISP
;
A
#
# COMPACT_ATOMS: atom_id res chain seq x y z
N MET A 1 57.26 17.34 46.45
CA MET A 1 55.94 16.75 46.14
C MET A 1 54.99 17.88 45.84
N LEU A 2 54.64 18.10 44.57
CA LEU A 2 53.68 19.11 44.12
C LEU A 2 52.54 18.36 43.44
N TYR A 3 51.38 18.33 44.11
CA TYR A 3 50.14 17.77 43.58
C TYR A 3 49.42 18.87 42.79
N PHE A 4 49.29 18.70 41.47
CA PHE A 4 48.36 19.47 40.65
C PHE A 4 47.05 18.67 40.51
N PRO A 5 45.88 19.22 40.85
CA PRO A 5 44.62 18.57 40.50
C PRO A 5 44.30 18.86 39.03
N LEU A 6 44.28 17.82 38.19
CA LEU A 6 43.62 17.89 36.89
C LEU A 6 42.12 18.01 37.13
N SER A 7 41.55 19.20 36.95
CA SER A 7 40.11 19.37 36.84
C SER A 7 39.64 18.75 35.52
N ALA A 8 39.00 17.59 35.60
CA ALA A 8 38.29 16.98 34.47
C ALA A 8 37.06 17.84 34.14
N ILE A 9 37.13 18.57 33.04
CA ILE A 9 35.96 19.24 32.46
C ILE A 9 35.14 18.15 31.77
N LEU A 10 34.12 17.63 32.44
CA LEU A 10 33.05 16.90 31.76
C LEU A 10 32.30 17.90 30.89
N ALA A 11 32.58 17.90 29.59
CA ALA A 11 31.71 18.55 28.62
C ALA A 11 30.38 17.79 28.63
N ALA A 12 29.37 18.36 29.29
CA ALA A 12 27.99 17.92 29.16
C ALA A 12 27.57 18.19 27.71
N THR A 13 27.65 17.16 26.86
CA THR A 13 26.98 17.19 25.57
C THR A 13 25.49 17.20 25.86
N ALA A 14 24.90 18.40 25.89
CA ALA A 14 23.47 18.56 25.85
C ALA A 14 22.98 17.82 24.60
N LEU A 15 22.38 16.64 24.80
CA LEU A 15 21.62 15.95 23.78
C LEU A 15 20.56 16.94 23.32
N ALA A 16 20.79 17.55 22.15
CA ALA A 16 19.83 18.43 21.54
C ALA A 16 18.50 17.66 21.48
N ALA A 17 17.45 18.23 22.08
CA ALA A 17 16.13 17.65 22.01
C ALA A 17 15.79 17.43 20.53
N PRO A 18 15.19 16.27 20.16
CA PRO A 18 14.86 16.00 18.77
C PRO A 18 13.99 17.13 18.25
N VAL A 19 14.53 17.89 17.29
CA VAL A 19 13.79 18.96 16.62
C VAL A 19 12.64 18.26 15.89
N LYS A 20 11.40 18.65 16.21
CA LYS A 20 10.21 18.20 15.49
C LYS A 20 10.44 18.56 14.02
N ARG A 21 10.76 17.56 13.20
CA ARG A 21 10.89 17.74 11.75
C ARG A 21 9.52 18.18 11.22
N ASP A 22 9.48 19.29 10.50
CA ASP A 22 8.30 19.72 9.75
C ASP A 22 8.24 18.86 8.48
N VAL A 23 7.57 17.72 8.57
CA VAL A 23 7.41 16.76 7.49
C VAL A 23 6.03 17.00 6.88
N PRO A 24 5.91 17.38 5.60
CA PRO A 24 4.60 17.52 4.98
C PRO A 24 3.80 16.21 5.08
N VAL A 25 2.54 16.37 5.47
CA VAL A 25 1.55 15.30 5.61
C VAL A 25 0.67 15.29 4.37
N GLN A 26 0.33 14.10 3.87
CA GLN A 26 -0.60 13.99 2.75
C GLN A 26 -2.04 14.31 3.18
N ASN A 27 -2.72 15.12 2.37
CA ASN A 27 -4.16 15.33 2.42
C ASN A 27 -4.80 14.55 1.28
N CYS A 28 -5.70 13.62 1.61
CA CYS A 28 -6.34 12.75 0.64
C CYS A 28 -7.79 13.17 0.38
N VAL A 29 -8.20 13.19 -0.88
CA VAL A 29 -9.56 13.53 -1.32
C VAL A 29 -10.13 12.36 -2.10
N LYS A 30 -11.36 11.95 -1.74
CA LYS A 30 -12.09 10.92 -2.47
C LYS A 30 -12.33 11.33 -3.92
N LEU A 31 -11.98 10.43 -4.83
CA LEU A 31 -12.33 10.51 -6.26
C LEU A 31 -13.47 9.57 -6.63
N THR A 32 -13.54 8.38 -6.05
CA THR A 32 -14.65 7.44 -6.27
C THR A 32 -14.87 6.53 -5.06
N SER A 33 -16.02 5.84 -5.02
CA SER A 33 -16.35 4.84 -4.02
C SER A 33 -17.20 3.72 -4.60
N GLY A 34 -17.15 2.54 -3.99
CA GLY A 34 -17.94 1.38 -4.39
C GLY A 34 -17.45 0.10 -3.72
N SER A 35 -17.93 -1.05 -4.17
CA SER A 35 -17.46 -2.36 -3.71
C SER A 35 -16.14 -2.72 -4.40
N LEU A 36 -15.16 -3.20 -3.63
CA LEU A 36 -13.92 -3.76 -4.18
C LEU A 36 -14.21 -5.13 -4.80
N VAL A 37 -14.09 -5.26 -6.11
CA VAL A 37 -14.36 -6.53 -6.81
C VAL A 37 -13.21 -6.89 -7.72
N GLY A 38 -13.10 -8.15 -8.09
CA GLY A 38 -12.18 -8.62 -9.12
C GLY A 38 -12.87 -8.86 -10.46
N ALA A 39 -12.09 -9.34 -11.42
CA ALA A 39 -12.62 -9.93 -12.64
C ALA A 39 -13.67 -11.01 -12.34
N ASP A 40 -14.63 -11.15 -13.26
CA ASP A 40 -15.73 -12.13 -13.21
C ASP A 40 -16.61 -12.03 -11.94
N GLY A 41 -16.53 -10.91 -11.22
CA GLY A 41 -17.34 -10.65 -10.03
C GLY A 41 -16.75 -11.21 -8.73
N GLN A 42 -15.47 -11.57 -8.70
CA GLN A 42 -14.78 -12.00 -7.47
C GLN A 42 -15.00 -10.98 -6.34
N GLN A 43 -15.44 -11.46 -5.19
CA GLN A 43 -15.69 -10.64 -4.00
C GLN A 43 -14.57 -10.83 -2.96
N PHE A 44 -14.37 -9.83 -2.11
CA PHE A 44 -13.37 -9.82 -1.03
C PHE A 44 -13.94 -9.35 0.31
N TYR A 45 -13.48 -9.88 1.43
CA TYR A 45 -13.88 -9.50 2.79
C TYR A 45 -12.65 -9.45 3.71
N TYR A 46 -12.81 -9.01 4.97
CA TYR A 46 -11.74 -9.06 5.97
C TYR A 46 -11.71 -10.44 6.65
N LEU A 47 -10.52 -11.01 6.86
CA LEU A 47 -10.37 -12.35 7.43
C LEU A 47 -10.39 -12.42 8.96
N SER A 48 -10.08 -11.32 9.63
CA SER A 48 -9.75 -11.34 11.05
C SER A 48 -10.54 -10.29 11.82
N ASP A 49 -10.85 -10.58 13.08
CA ASP A 49 -11.50 -9.63 14.00
C ASP A 49 -10.63 -8.38 14.27
N ASP A 50 -9.33 -8.47 13.99
CA ASP A 50 -8.38 -7.34 14.07
C ASP A 50 -8.28 -6.52 12.77
N ASN A 51 -9.03 -6.92 11.72
CA ASN A 51 -9.11 -6.26 10.42
C ASN A 51 -7.73 -5.99 9.81
N THR A 52 -6.85 -6.99 9.80
CA THR A 52 -5.50 -6.88 9.24
C THR A 52 -5.32 -7.60 7.92
N GLY A 53 -6.07 -8.68 7.66
CA GLY A 53 -5.96 -9.47 6.43
C GLY A 53 -7.22 -9.44 5.56
N ILE A 54 -7.04 -9.52 4.24
CA ILE A 54 -8.14 -9.64 3.26
C ILE A 54 -8.30 -11.09 2.80
N GLY A 55 -9.54 -11.54 2.60
CA GLY A 55 -9.92 -12.88 2.17
C GLY A 55 -10.91 -12.87 1.00
N TYR A 56 -11.04 -14.01 0.32
CA TYR A 56 -12.00 -14.20 -0.76
C TYR A 56 -13.41 -14.44 -0.22
N ALA A 57 -14.35 -13.57 -0.56
CA ALA A 57 -15.71 -13.68 -0.06
C ALA A 57 -16.48 -14.79 -0.77
N GLY A 58 -17.05 -15.69 0.03
CA GLY A 58 -17.95 -16.73 -0.48
C GLY A 58 -19.32 -16.18 -0.87
N ASN A 59 -20.17 -17.05 -1.42
CA ASN A 59 -21.46 -16.72 -2.06
C ASN A 59 -22.49 -15.93 -1.24
N ASN A 60 -22.24 -15.63 0.04
CA ASN A 60 -23.14 -14.88 0.91
C ASN A 60 -22.48 -13.71 1.64
N GLN A 61 -21.24 -13.36 1.28
CA GLN A 61 -20.53 -12.23 1.87
C GLN A 61 -20.53 -11.05 0.88
N THR A 62 -20.86 -9.86 1.39
CA THR A 62 -20.75 -8.63 0.59
C THR A 62 -19.31 -8.18 0.59
N SER A 63 -18.84 -7.67 -0.54
CA SER A 63 -17.47 -7.18 -0.58
C SER A 63 -17.27 -5.85 0.16
N LEU A 64 -16.02 -5.56 0.47
CA LEU A 64 -15.57 -4.35 1.14
C LEU A 64 -16.00 -3.11 0.35
N LEU A 65 -16.69 -2.18 1.02
CA LEU A 65 -16.87 -0.85 0.49
C LEU A 65 -15.56 -0.06 0.63
N VAL A 66 -15.12 0.49 -0.48
CA VAL A 66 -13.86 1.21 -0.58
C VAL A 66 -14.02 2.58 -1.22
N GLU A 67 -13.09 3.48 -0.92
CA GLU A 67 -12.92 4.77 -1.59
C GLU A 67 -11.53 4.83 -2.22
N PHE A 68 -11.45 5.24 -3.48
CA PHE A 68 -10.18 5.68 -4.02
C PHE A 68 -9.99 7.16 -3.67
N GLN A 69 -8.90 7.47 -2.98
CA GLN A 69 -8.56 8.81 -2.54
C GLN A 69 -7.24 9.22 -3.16
N SER A 70 -7.21 10.33 -3.90
CA SER A 70 -5.95 10.90 -4.38
C SER A 70 -5.37 11.83 -3.32
N CYS A 71 -4.06 11.82 -3.15
CA CYS A 71 -3.38 12.48 -2.04
C CYS A 71 -2.40 13.56 -2.52
N ASP A 72 -2.38 14.70 -1.82
CA ASP A 72 -1.49 15.83 -2.05
C ASP A 72 -0.74 16.24 -0.76
N PRO A 73 0.60 16.45 -0.78
CA PRO A 73 1.48 16.34 -1.93
C PRO A 73 1.63 14.90 -2.43
N ASN A 74 1.68 14.76 -3.76
CA ASN A 74 2.00 13.51 -4.42
C ASN A 74 3.49 13.19 -4.27
N PHE A 75 3.83 12.46 -3.20
CA PHE A 75 5.22 12.05 -2.92
C PHE A 75 5.75 11.01 -3.90
N THR A 76 4.87 10.28 -4.59
CA THR A 76 5.26 9.21 -5.53
C THR A 76 5.51 9.75 -6.94
N LYS A 77 5.24 11.04 -7.17
CA LYS A 77 5.53 11.83 -8.39
C LYS A 77 4.87 11.30 -9.66
N TYR A 78 3.88 10.42 -9.54
CA TYR A 78 3.13 9.94 -10.69
C TYR A 78 2.17 11.01 -11.24
N PRO A 79 1.84 11.01 -12.54
CA PRO A 79 0.96 12.02 -13.10
C PRO A 79 -0.48 11.83 -12.62
N ASN A 80 -1.05 12.81 -11.92
CA ASN A 80 -2.45 12.77 -11.48
C ASN A 80 -3.47 13.15 -12.58
N SER A 81 -3.21 12.78 -13.85
CA SER A 81 -4.06 13.17 -14.99
C SER A 81 -4.06 12.14 -16.12
N GLY A 82 -5.24 11.88 -16.69
CA GLY A 82 -5.42 10.98 -17.84
C GLY A 82 -5.49 9.50 -17.46
N ASP A 83 -5.25 8.60 -18.41
CA ASP A 83 -4.93 7.19 -18.12
C ASP A 83 -3.46 7.11 -17.70
N GLY A 84 -3.18 6.56 -16.53
CA GLY A 84 -1.82 6.54 -15.97
C GLY A 84 -1.82 6.33 -14.46
N PRO A 85 -0.63 6.24 -13.84
CA PRO A 85 -0.54 6.02 -12.40
C PRO A 85 -1.10 7.20 -11.61
N TYR A 86 -2.11 6.95 -10.76
CA TYR A 86 -2.65 7.96 -9.84
C TYR A 86 -2.14 7.69 -8.44
N ALA A 87 -1.32 8.57 -7.91
CA ALA A 87 -0.94 8.49 -6.51
C ALA A 87 -2.17 8.70 -5.62
N GLY A 88 -2.38 7.75 -4.70
CA GLY A 88 -3.55 7.75 -3.84
C GLY A 88 -3.65 6.47 -3.03
N HIS A 89 -4.72 6.32 -2.25
CA HIS A 89 -5.00 5.13 -1.46
C HIS A 89 -6.36 4.55 -1.81
N ILE A 90 -6.52 3.24 -1.63
CA ILE A 90 -7.84 2.62 -1.51
C ILE A 90 -8.12 2.42 -0.02
N MET A 91 -9.02 3.25 0.51
CA MET A 91 -9.49 3.18 1.89
C MET A 91 -10.68 2.25 2.00
N VAL A 92 -10.67 1.31 2.94
CA VAL A 92 -11.84 0.54 3.36
C VAL A 92 -12.67 1.38 4.31
N VAL A 93 -13.92 1.65 3.94
CA VAL A 93 -14.78 2.65 4.59
C VAL A 93 -15.13 2.28 6.03
N SER A 94 -15.46 1.02 6.28
CA SER A 94 -15.85 0.57 7.63
C SER A 94 -14.71 0.72 8.63
N GLU A 95 -13.47 0.50 8.17
CA GLU A 95 -12.28 0.45 9.01
C GLU A 95 -11.53 1.77 9.10
N GLN A 96 -11.76 2.69 8.16
CA GLN A 96 -10.95 3.90 7.99
C GLN A 96 -9.45 3.57 7.84
N LYS A 97 -9.17 2.41 7.23
CA LYS A 97 -7.83 1.88 6.96
C LYS A 97 -7.61 1.74 5.47
N CYS A 98 -6.36 1.82 5.05
CA CYS A 98 -5.96 1.71 3.66
C CYS A 98 -5.41 0.34 3.37
N LEU A 99 -5.66 -0.13 2.16
CA LEU A 99 -5.14 -1.40 1.70
C LEU A 99 -3.66 -1.28 1.32
N GLU A 100 -2.87 -2.24 1.79
CA GLU A 100 -1.43 -2.26 1.67
C GLU A 100 -0.94 -3.58 1.06
N VAL A 101 0.07 -3.46 0.20
CA VAL A 101 0.90 -4.58 -0.24
C VAL A 101 2.31 -4.36 0.31
N PRO A 102 2.71 -5.06 1.40
CA PRO A 102 4.01 -4.86 2.05
C PRO A 102 5.12 -5.61 1.28
N SER A 103 5.35 -5.18 0.04
CA SER A 103 6.32 -5.80 -0.87
C SER A 103 7.76 -5.69 -0.37
N TYR A 104 8.06 -4.64 0.40
CA TYR A 104 9.37 -4.41 1.02
C TYR A 104 9.69 -5.44 2.13
N GLU A 105 8.68 -5.91 2.88
CA GLU A 105 8.86 -6.91 3.96
C GLU A 105 9.10 -8.32 3.39
N ASN A 106 8.58 -8.58 2.19
CA ASN A 106 8.56 -9.90 1.58
C ASN A 106 9.33 -9.90 0.25
N TYR A 107 10.37 -9.07 0.13
CA TYR A 107 11.17 -8.94 -1.08
C TYR A 107 11.70 -10.31 -1.58
N GLY A 108 11.54 -10.59 -2.88
CA GLY A 108 11.87 -11.90 -3.47
C GLY A 108 10.76 -12.96 -3.39
N SER A 109 9.62 -12.67 -2.75
CA SER A 109 8.50 -13.62 -2.68
C SER A 109 7.72 -13.69 -3.98
N GLU A 110 7.14 -14.87 -4.28
CA GLU A 110 6.26 -15.06 -5.45
C GLU A 110 4.92 -14.32 -5.30
N THR A 111 4.43 -14.23 -4.06
CA THR A 111 3.17 -13.56 -3.71
C THR A 111 3.33 -12.73 -2.44
N TYR A 112 2.44 -11.76 -2.25
CA TYR A 112 2.47 -10.79 -1.16
C TYR A 112 1.10 -10.73 -0.47
N PRO A 113 1.02 -10.67 0.86
CA PRO A 113 -0.25 -10.54 1.54
C PRO A 113 -0.89 -9.17 1.26
N LEU A 114 -2.22 -9.13 1.10
CA LEU A 114 -2.97 -7.88 1.11
C LEU A 114 -3.44 -7.59 2.54
N ARG A 115 -3.07 -6.43 3.07
CA ARG A 115 -3.33 -6.04 4.46
C ARG A 115 -4.08 -4.72 4.57
N LEU A 116 -4.60 -4.43 5.76
CA LEU A 116 -5.11 -3.12 6.13
C LEU A 116 -4.17 -2.43 7.12
N THR A 117 -3.89 -1.16 6.85
CA THR A 117 -3.00 -0.32 7.63
C THR A 117 -3.56 1.09 7.76
N ASP A 118 -2.95 1.90 8.60
CA ASP A 118 -3.35 3.30 8.72
C ASP A 118 -3.09 4.04 7.40
N CYS A 119 -4.05 4.85 6.95
CA CYS A 119 -3.97 5.60 5.68
C CYS A 119 -2.89 6.71 5.64
N TYR A 120 -2.02 6.78 6.63
CA TYR A 120 -1.15 7.92 6.87
C TYR A 120 0.22 7.76 6.20
N TYR A 121 0.65 8.81 5.49
CA TYR A 121 2.04 8.97 5.08
C TYR A 121 2.52 10.39 5.36
N SER A 122 3.75 10.45 5.83
CA SER A 122 4.55 11.67 5.88
C SER A 122 5.76 11.51 4.96
N SER A 123 6.32 12.63 4.48
CA SER A 123 7.55 12.67 3.67
C SER A 123 8.82 12.23 4.43
N ASP A 124 8.69 11.41 5.45
CA ASP A 124 9.82 10.83 6.16
C ASP A 124 10.51 9.82 5.24
N SER A 125 11.80 10.03 4.98
CA SER A 125 12.63 9.19 4.13
C SER A 125 12.73 7.72 4.59
N GLY A 126 12.25 7.41 5.80
CA GLY A 126 12.10 6.05 6.31
C GLY A 126 10.73 5.39 6.09
N GLN A 127 9.75 6.08 5.50
CA GLN A 127 8.40 5.58 5.26
C GLN A 127 8.20 5.21 3.78
N PHE A 128 7.58 4.05 3.54
CA PHE A 128 7.18 3.60 2.21
C PHE A 128 5.80 4.17 1.86
N ALA A 129 5.55 4.53 0.60
CA ALA A 129 4.22 4.97 0.16
C ALA A 129 3.53 3.85 -0.63
N PHE A 130 2.28 3.48 -0.30
CA PHE A 130 1.52 2.53 -1.14
C PHE A 130 0.91 3.28 -2.31
N THR A 131 1.19 2.79 -3.51
CA THR A 131 0.71 3.41 -4.74
C THR A 131 -0.32 2.51 -5.40
N PHE A 132 -1.31 3.17 -5.98
CA PHE A 132 -2.35 2.54 -6.77
C PHE A 132 -2.29 3.12 -8.18
N LEU A 133 -2.74 2.36 -9.16
CA LEU A 133 -2.67 2.69 -10.57
C LEU A 133 -4.08 2.61 -11.13
N LYS A 134 -4.61 3.71 -11.66
CA LYS A 134 -5.90 3.71 -12.34
C LYS A 134 -5.67 3.59 -13.85
N LYS A 135 -6.35 2.65 -14.49
CA LYS A 135 -6.32 2.51 -15.96
C LYS A 135 -7.76 2.31 -16.43
N GLY A 136 -8.33 3.31 -17.11
CA GLY A 136 -9.76 3.35 -17.34
C GLY A 136 -10.54 3.35 -16.01
N ASP A 137 -11.46 2.40 -15.84
CA ASP A 137 -12.26 2.21 -14.61
C ASP A 137 -11.63 1.21 -13.62
N ASP A 138 -10.50 0.59 -13.99
CA ASP A 138 -9.84 -0.44 -13.20
C ASP A 138 -8.75 0.14 -12.30
N TYR A 139 -8.55 -0.50 -11.15
CA TYR A 139 -7.57 -0.10 -10.15
C TYR A 139 -6.60 -1.24 -9.87
N TYR A 140 -5.32 -0.93 -10.03
CA TYR A 140 -4.23 -1.86 -9.81
C TYR A 140 -3.45 -1.41 -8.58
N TRP A 141 -3.03 -2.34 -7.74
CA TRP A 141 -2.02 -2.01 -6.73
C TRP A 141 -0.69 -1.90 -7.42
N SER A 142 0.07 -0.85 -7.21
CA SER A 142 1.46 -0.78 -7.67
C SER A 142 2.45 -0.95 -6.51
N GLY A 143 2.03 -1.55 -5.40
CA GLY A 143 2.95 -1.88 -4.31
C GLY A 143 3.41 -0.68 -3.50
N ALA A 144 4.57 -0.83 -2.86
CA ALA A 144 5.27 0.26 -2.20
C ALA A 144 6.16 1.04 -3.18
N THR A 145 6.32 2.34 -2.96
CA THR A 145 7.32 3.19 -3.62
C THR A 145 8.25 3.82 -2.58
N MET A 146 9.49 4.05 -2.98
CA MET A 146 10.42 4.94 -2.28
C MET A 146 9.95 6.39 -2.39
N SER A 147 10.51 7.26 -1.53
CA SER A 147 10.23 8.71 -1.51
C SER A 147 10.57 9.46 -2.80
N ASP A 148 11.38 8.86 -3.69
CA ASP A 148 11.69 9.42 -4.99
C ASP A 148 10.70 9.03 -6.10
N GLY A 149 9.73 8.16 -5.79
CA GLY A 149 8.75 7.59 -6.72
C GLY A 149 9.17 6.27 -7.36
N SER A 150 10.35 5.73 -7.02
CA SER A 150 10.77 4.42 -7.52
C SER A 150 9.95 3.29 -6.87
N LEU A 151 9.49 2.35 -7.69
CA LEU A 151 8.69 1.21 -7.23
C LEU A 151 9.57 0.21 -6.48
N ILE A 152 9.14 -0.17 -5.28
CA ILE A 152 9.69 -1.28 -4.51
C ILE A 152 8.88 -2.51 -4.87
N GLN A 153 9.23 -3.06 -6.02
CA GLN A 153 8.61 -4.26 -6.56
C GLN A 153 9.70 -5.26 -6.86
N ASN A 154 9.34 -6.53 -6.67
CA ASN A 154 10.21 -7.71 -6.80
C ASN A 154 11.36 -7.49 -7.79
N GLY A 155 12.60 -7.56 -7.29
CA GLY A 155 13.81 -7.15 -8.01
C GLY A 155 13.89 -7.63 -9.45
N GLU A 156 14.46 -6.78 -10.32
CA GLU A 156 14.86 -6.91 -11.74
C GLU A 156 14.05 -7.77 -12.74
N GLN A 157 13.19 -8.73 -12.37
CA GLN A 157 12.60 -9.71 -13.28
C GLN A 157 11.07 -9.89 -13.19
N GLY A 158 10.36 -9.35 -12.19
CA GLY A 158 8.96 -9.78 -11.92
C GLY A 158 7.83 -8.85 -12.40
N CYS A 159 7.95 -7.54 -12.15
CA CYS A 159 6.85 -6.57 -12.29
C CYS A 159 7.25 -5.38 -13.17
N THR A 160 7.58 -5.61 -14.45
CA THR A 160 8.05 -4.52 -15.34
C THR A 160 7.02 -3.41 -15.57
N ASP A 161 5.73 -3.75 -15.51
CA ASP A 161 4.61 -2.80 -15.65
C ASP A 161 4.18 -2.21 -14.30
N GLY A 162 4.76 -2.72 -13.24
CA GLY A 162 4.59 -2.28 -11.88
C GLY A 162 3.22 -2.44 -11.26
N LEU A 163 2.53 -3.54 -11.57
CA LEU A 163 1.18 -3.81 -11.09
C LEU A 163 1.11 -5.15 -10.34
N PHE A 164 0.34 -5.17 -9.26
CA PHE A 164 -0.07 -6.32 -8.48
C PHE A 164 -1.56 -6.62 -8.72
N GLY A 165 -1.89 -7.90 -8.80
CA GLY A 165 -3.25 -8.41 -8.93
C GLY A 165 -3.47 -9.61 -8.02
N TYR A 166 -4.73 -9.95 -7.75
CA TYR A 166 -5.05 -11.17 -7.00
C TYR A 166 -4.96 -12.40 -7.90
N LYS A 167 -4.74 -13.56 -7.29
CA LYS A 167 -4.73 -14.84 -8.01
C LYS A 167 -6.14 -15.31 -8.31
N ALA A 168 -6.48 -15.56 -9.57
CA ALA A 168 -7.74 -16.23 -9.91
C ALA A 168 -7.68 -17.74 -9.63
N GLY A 169 -8.84 -18.37 -9.45
CA GLY A 169 -8.94 -19.83 -9.37
C GLY A 169 -8.61 -20.49 -10.71
N GLU A 170 -8.46 -21.81 -10.70
CA GLU A 170 -8.22 -22.60 -11.92
C GLU A 170 -9.30 -22.29 -12.97
N ASN A 171 -8.91 -22.11 -14.23
CA ASN A 171 -9.80 -21.73 -15.34
C ASN A 171 -10.61 -20.43 -15.11
N ASN A 172 -10.08 -19.49 -14.32
CA ASN A 172 -10.77 -18.27 -13.89
C ASN A 172 -12.01 -18.54 -13.01
N ALA A 173 -12.04 -19.68 -12.31
CA ALA A 173 -13.08 -19.92 -11.30
C ALA A 173 -12.97 -18.90 -10.16
N LEU A 174 -14.12 -18.53 -9.60
CA LEU A 174 -14.19 -17.73 -8.39
C LEU A 174 -13.62 -18.54 -7.21
N ILE A 175 -12.83 -17.88 -6.38
CA ILE A 175 -12.35 -18.41 -5.11
C ILE A 175 -13.34 -17.95 -4.04
N ASP A 176 -13.78 -18.83 -3.15
CA ASP A 176 -14.81 -18.56 -2.15
C ASP A 176 -14.30 -18.61 -0.70
N ALA A 177 -13.00 -18.88 -0.50
CA ALA A 177 -12.38 -18.94 0.82
C ALA A 177 -10.87 -18.68 0.78
N GLY A 178 -10.30 -18.37 1.95
CA GLY A 178 -8.86 -18.19 2.16
C GLY A 178 -8.39 -16.75 1.99
N SER A 179 -7.10 -16.53 2.30
CA SER A 179 -6.46 -15.21 2.24
C SER A 179 -6.16 -14.77 0.81
N VAL A 180 -6.35 -13.47 0.57
CA VAL A 180 -5.94 -12.82 -0.67
C VAL A 180 -4.46 -12.49 -0.55
N ASN A 181 -3.66 -13.21 -1.35
CA ASN A 181 -2.32 -12.78 -1.69
C ASN A 181 -2.34 -12.21 -3.11
N VAL A 182 -1.60 -11.13 -3.33
CA VAL A 182 -1.39 -10.54 -4.63
C VAL A 182 -0.07 -11.04 -5.24
N ALA A 183 -0.04 -11.14 -6.55
CA ALA A 183 1.14 -11.48 -7.34
C ALA A 183 1.36 -10.41 -8.42
N CYS A 184 2.53 -10.40 -9.03
CA CYS A 184 2.79 -9.51 -10.16
C CYS A 184 1.79 -9.77 -11.29
N ALA A 185 1.12 -8.71 -11.75
CA ALA A 185 0.13 -8.74 -12.82
C ALA A 185 0.75 -8.82 -14.24
N SER A 186 2.00 -9.28 -14.33
CA SER A 186 2.72 -9.57 -15.58
C SER A 186 2.43 -10.97 -16.13
N GLY A 187 1.83 -11.86 -15.32
CA GLY A 187 1.42 -13.21 -15.72
C GLY A 187 -0.09 -13.35 -15.94
N ALA A 188 -0.52 -14.35 -16.72
CA ALA A 188 -1.92 -14.61 -17.06
C ALA A 188 -2.85 -14.93 -15.85
N GLU A 189 -2.24 -15.27 -14.71
CA GLU A 189 -2.92 -15.74 -13.50
C GLU A 189 -3.31 -14.62 -12.52
N ALA A 190 -2.70 -13.45 -12.63
CA ALA A 190 -2.97 -12.31 -11.75
C ALA A 190 -4.00 -11.38 -12.40
N LYS A 191 -5.07 -11.07 -11.67
CA LYS A 191 -6.20 -10.25 -12.14
C LYS A 191 -6.24 -8.92 -11.40
N ALA A 192 -6.66 -7.89 -12.12
CA ALA A 192 -6.86 -6.56 -11.58
C ALA A 192 -8.04 -6.52 -10.62
N PHE A 193 -7.98 -5.60 -9.66
CA PHE A 193 -9.14 -5.24 -8.87
C PHE A 193 -9.88 -4.08 -9.53
N ARG A 194 -11.12 -3.85 -9.10
CA ARG A 194 -11.97 -2.78 -9.58
C ARG A 194 -12.84 -2.27 -8.45
N ILE A 195 -13.13 -0.97 -8.48
CA ILE A 195 -14.15 -0.38 -7.62
C ILE A 195 -15.45 -0.36 -8.43
N SER A 196 -16.41 -1.20 -8.06
CA SER A 196 -17.73 -1.23 -8.67
C SER A 196 -18.65 -0.25 -7.93
N PRO A 197 -19.15 0.81 -8.58
CA PRO A 197 -20.07 1.77 -7.97
C PRO A 197 -21.34 1.13 -7.40
#